data_AF-A0A1V4MJ60-F1
#
_entry.id   AF-A0A1V4MJ60-F1
#
_cell.length_a   1.000
_cell.length_b   1.000
_cell.length_c   1.000
_cell.angle_alpha   90.00
_cell.angle_beta   90.00
_cell.angle_gamma   90.00
#
_symmetry.space_group_name_H-M   'P 1'
#
loop_
_entity.id
_entity.type
_entity.pdbx_description
1 polymer ?
#
loop_
_entity_poly.entity_id
_entity_poly.type
_entity_poly.pdbx_seq_one_letter_code
_entity_poly.pdbx_strand_id
1 'polypeptide(L)'
;MKKRHVLIIAIFLLPLSLTSYMNSYCIAQEDRTVTVEEGSFVFKNTSIEKYWLKGDVTNDTSKDWNNVVFEIDLYDAAGNKIKGYLGNTFKFDFYHLKKGETKSIGSGYGKLLLGIKGAVISRAVISRYELRFKTGDYPATYSFVITKPKANKTLSYEDRFVKIDFSITKKQFGFILQNRTDNPIIIDWNQVSYVDVLGESHKVMHSGIKYTDRAKPQPPTVLPPTAKLEDIVFPIDYVYYSSGKYGGWREISLFPEAPKAKIFQGRSFSVFMPLEINGVKKNFLFSFKIENVES
;
A
#
# COMPACT_ATOMS: atom_id res chain seq x y z
N MET A 1 -86.40 41.26 -33.91
CA MET A 1 -86.20 41.78 -32.54
C MET A 1 -84.81 41.40 -32.05
N LYS A 2 -84.24 42.27 -31.20
CA LYS A 2 -82.83 42.47 -30.88
C LYS A 2 -82.45 41.77 -29.56
N LYS A 3 -81.14 41.51 -29.39
CA LYS A 3 -80.37 41.30 -28.12
C LYS A 3 -80.44 39.89 -27.49
N ARG A 4 -79.39 39.34 -26.86
CA ARG A 4 -78.03 39.81 -26.52
C ARG A 4 -77.14 38.60 -26.17
N HIS A 5 -75.83 38.73 -26.41
CA HIS A 5 -74.77 37.87 -25.87
C HIS A 5 -74.75 37.82 -24.34
N VAL A 6 -74.37 36.67 -23.78
CA VAL A 6 -73.37 36.58 -22.70
C VAL A 6 -72.55 35.29 -22.90
N LEU A 7 -71.24 35.47 -23.03
CA LEU A 7 -70.18 34.47 -23.01
C LEU A 7 -69.80 34.24 -21.53
N ILE A 8 -69.88 33.02 -21.02
CA ILE A 8 -69.25 32.64 -19.75
C ILE A 8 -68.36 31.42 -20.02
N ILE A 9 -67.06 31.69 -19.99
CA ILE A 9 -65.98 30.71 -20.00
C ILE A 9 -65.91 30.11 -18.59
N ALA A 10 -66.23 28.82 -18.46
CA ALA A 10 -65.97 28.06 -17.24
C ALA A 10 -64.73 27.19 -17.45
N ILE A 11 -63.60 27.67 -16.93
CA ILE A 11 -62.35 26.93 -16.79
C ILE A 11 -62.59 25.85 -15.72
N PHE A 12 -62.69 24.58 -16.14
CA PHE A 12 -62.55 23.46 -15.20
C PHE A 12 -61.06 23.24 -14.95
N LEU A 13 -60.60 23.75 -13.82
CA LEU A 13 -59.33 23.40 -13.19
C LEU A 13 -59.40 21.93 -12.76
N LEU A 14 -58.73 21.06 -13.51
CA LEU A 14 -58.34 19.74 -13.02
C LEU A 14 -57.38 19.93 -11.84
N PRO A 15 -57.58 19.27 -10.70
CA PRO A 15 -56.57 19.27 -9.65
C PRO A 15 -55.37 18.48 -10.17
N LEU A 16 -54.27 19.21 -10.46
CA LEU A 16 -52.94 18.61 -10.48
C LEU A 16 -52.72 17.99 -9.09
N SER A 17 -52.88 16.69 -8.98
CA SER A 17 -52.26 15.96 -7.88
C SER A 17 -50.76 16.08 -8.06
N LEU A 18 -50.13 16.91 -7.22
CA LEU A 18 -48.68 16.86 -7.01
C LEU A 18 -48.34 15.48 -6.45
N THR A 19 -48.08 14.53 -7.34
CA THR A 19 -47.42 13.27 -7.03
C THR A 19 -46.25 13.11 -7.97
N SER A 20 -45.18 13.86 -7.70
CA SER A 20 -43.85 13.50 -8.20
C SER A 20 -42.80 14.18 -7.34
N TYR A 21 -41.59 13.63 -7.38
CA TYR A 21 -40.38 14.04 -6.66
C TYR A 21 -40.07 13.32 -5.36
N MET A 22 -40.13 11.99 -5.38
CA MET A 22 -38.98 11.18 -4.93
C MET A 22 -38.81 10.00 -5.89
N ASN A 23 -38.34 10.26 -7.13
CA ASN A 23 -37.77 9.16 -7.92
C ASN A 23 -36.50 8.71 -7.20
N SER A 24 -36.62 7.61 -6.48
CA SER A 24 -35.49 6.86 -5.93
C SER A 24 -34.68 6.33 -7.12
N TYR A 25 -33.69 7.11 -7.57
CA TYR A 25 -32.74 6.64 -8.58
C TYR A 25 -31.95 5.48 -7.99
N CYS A 26 -32.39 4.26 -8.29
CA CYS A 26 -31.72 3.01 -8.00
C CYS A 26 -31.40 2.32 -9.32
N ILE A 27 -30.12 2.07 -9.58
CA ILE A 27 -29.69 1.19 -10.68
C ILE A 27 -29.00 0.00 -10.06
N ALA A 28 -29.64 -1.16 -10.16
CA ALA A 28 -29.02 -2.44 -9.89
C ALA A 28 -28.35 -2.97 -11.17
N GLN A 29 -27.31 -3.76 -11.01
CA GLN A 29 -26.78 -4.59 -12.09
C GLN A 29 -26.73 -6.05 -11.63
N GLU A 30 -26.70 -6.94 -12.61
CA GLU A 30 -26.37 -8.35 -12.40
C GLU A 30 -24.98 -8.48 -11.78
N ASP A 31 -24.72 -9.64 -11.19
CA ASP A 31 -23.43 -10.01 -10.62
C ASP A 31 -22.29 -9.74 -11.63
N ARG A 32 -21.20 -9.16 -11.12
CA ARG A 32 -20.04 -8.77 -11.93
C ARG A 32 -18.78 -9.42 -11.42
N THR A 33 -17.95 -9.88 -12.35
CA THR A 33 -16.62 -10.42 -12.02
C THR A 33 -15.55 -9.47 -12.53
N VAL A 34 -14.62 -9.12 -11.65
CA VAL A 34 -13.42 -8.34 -11.97
C VAL A 34 -12.20 -9.25 -11.86
N THR A 35 -11.58 -9.57 -12.99
CA THR A 35 -10.43 -10.49 -13.06
C THR A 35 -9.10 -9.77 -12.83
N VAL A 36 -8.19 -10.45 -12.14
CA VAL A 36 -6.78 -10.07 -11.92
C VAL A 36 -5.88 -11.28 -12.16
N GLU A 37 -4.55 -11.10 -12.14
CA GLU A 37 -3.60 -12.23 -12.33
C GLU A 37 -3.83 -13.34 -11.31
N GLU A 38 -4.19 -12.97 -10.07
CA GLU A 38 -4.35 -13.89 -8.95
C GLU A 38 -5.72 -14.60 -8.88
N GLY A 39 -6.66 -14.27 -9.77
CA GLY A 39 -8.02 -14.83 -9.81
C GLY A 39 -9.07 -13.76 -10.06
N SER A 40 -10.14 -13.71 -9.27
CA SER A 40 -11.19 -12.71 -9.49
C SER A 40 -11.85 -12.17 -8.22
N PHE A 41 -12.46 -11.00 -8.35
CA PHE A 41 -13.37 -10.44 -7.35
C PHE A 41 -14.79 -10.48 -7.89
N VAL A 42 -15.69 -11.10 -7.14
CA VAL A 42 -17.09 -11.27 -7.54
C VAL A 42 -17.93 -10.26 -6.76
N PHE A 43 -18.55 -9.35 -7.49
CA PHE A 43 -19.45 -8.34 -6.98
C PHE A 43 -20.89 -8.81 -7.12
N LYS A 44 -21.63 -8.79 -6.01
CA LYS A 44 -23.02 -9.24 -5.95
C LYS A 44 -23.94 -8.17 -5.39
N ASN A 45 -25.20 -8.21 -5.82
CA ASN A 45 -26.24 -7.28 -5.36
C ASN A 45 -25.81 -5.82 -5.48
N THR A 46 -25.01 -5.48 -6.49
CA THR A 46 -24.47 -4.13 -6.60
C THR A 46 -25.53 -3.17 -7.11
N SER A 47 -25.65 -2.04 -6.43
CA SER A 47 -26.58 -0.98 -6.83
C SER A 47 -26.02 0.40 -6.54
N ILE A 48 -26.49 1.38 -7.31
CA ILE A 48 -26.29 2.79 -6.97
C ILE A 48 -27.64 3.34 -6.53
N GLU A 49 -27.73 3.70 -5.25
CA GLU A 49 -28.90 4.35 -4.67
C GLU A 49 -28.56 5.82 -4.38
N LYS A 50 -29.16 6.73 -5.16
CA LYS A 50 -28.84 8.16 -5.18
C LYS A 50 -27.35 8.42 -5.51
N TYR A 51 -26.49 8.37 -4.50
CA TYR A 51 -25.05 8.65 -4.58
C TYR A 51 -24.21 7.64 -3.78
N TRP A 52 -24.83 6.51 -3.40
CA TRP A 52 -24.20 5.43 -2.64
C TRP A 52 -24.07 4.20 -3.52
N LEU A 53 -22.84 3.71 -3.68
CA LEU A 53 -22.60 2.37 -4.20
C LEU A 53 -22.81 1.36 -3.05
N LYS A 54 -23.67 0.38 -3.28
CA LYS A 54 -23.97 -0.71 -2.36
C LYS A 54 -23.72 -2.05 -3.05
N GLY A 55 -23.73 -3.12 -2.26
CA GLY A 55 -23.49 -4.49 -2.68
C GLY A 55 -22.35 -5.12 -1.89
N ASP A 56 -21.96 -6.30 -2.29
CA ASP A 56 -20.92 -7.08 -1.65
C ASP A 56 -19.82 -7.43 -2.65
N VAL A 57 -18.60 -7.58 -2.16
CA VAL A 57 -17.48 -8.15 -2.91
C VAL A 57 -17.02 -9.43 -2.23
N THR A 58 -16.88 -10.50 -3.00
CA THR A 58 -16.23 -11.74 -2.60
C THR A 58 -14.85 -11.78 -3.23
N ASN A 59 -13.82 -12.04 -2.41
CA ASN A 59 -12.48 -12.32 -2.91
C ASN A 59 -12.39 -13.79 -3.35
N ASP A 60 -12.53 -14.03 -4.64
CA ASP A 60 -12.33 -15.33 -5.28
C ASP A 60 -10.95 -15.42 -5.96
N THR A 61 -9.98 -14.69 -5.42
CA THR A 61 -8.57 -14.82 -5.81
C THR A 61 -7.89 -15.91 -5.00
N SER A 62 -6.70 -16.30 -5.43
CA SER A 62 -5.84 -17.20 -4.68
C SER A 62 -5.17 -16.56 -3.45
N LYS A 63 -5.37 -15.26 -3.18
CA LYS A 63 -4.61 -14.47 -2.19
C LYS A 63 -5.45 -13.85 -1.09
N ASP A 64 -4.83 -13.65 0.06
CA ASP A 64 -5.32 -12.77 1.13
C ASP A 64 -4.80 -11.35 0.89
N TRP A 65 -5.68 -10.41 0.58
CA TRP A 65 -5.29 -9.04 0.25
C TRP A 65 -5.21 -8.17 1.50
N ASN A 66 -4.08 -7.51 1.73
CA ASN A 66 -3.93 -6.51 2.79
C ASN A 66 -4.78 -5.27 2.46
N ASN A 67 -4.76 -4.88 1.19
CA ASN A 67 -5.56 -3.79 0.66
C ASN A 67 -5.87 -4.07 -0.82
N VAL A 68 -7.10 -3.81 -1.22
CA VAL A 68 -7.51 -3.82 -2.63
C VAL A 68 -8.35 -2.59 -2.92
N VAL A 69 -8.05 -1.94 -4.04
CA VAL A 69 -8.69 -0.71 -4.49
C VAL A 69 -9.33 -0.94 -5.84
N PHE A 70 -10.61 -0.56 -5.92
CA PHE A 70 -11.41 -0.59 -7.13
C PHE A 70 -11.74 0.83 -7.58
N GLU A 71 -11.96 0.95 -8.88
CA GLU A 71 -12.54 2.13 -9.52
C GLU A 71 -13.96 1.81 -9.99
N ILE A 72 -14.82 2.83 -9.96
CA ILE A 72 -16.13 2.78 -10.60
C ILE A 72 -16.26 3.92 -11.60
N ASP A 73 -16.59 3.54 -12.83
CA ASP A 73 -16.95 4.45 -13.91
C ASP A 73 -18.47 4.50 -14.03
N LEU A 74 -19.03 5.70 -14.16
CA LEU A 74 -20.47 5.93 -14.29
C LEU A 74 -20.78 6.41 -15.70
N TYR A 75 -21.92 6.01 -16.25
CA TYR A 75 -22.34 6.37 -17.60
C TYR A 75 -23.77 6.90 -17.62
N ASP A 76 -24.04 7.89 -18.48
CA ASP A 76 -25.39 8.41 -18.73
C ASP A 76 -26.16 7.54 -19.75
N ALA A 77 -27.42 7.86 -20.00
CA ALA A 77 -28.25 7.12 -20.98
C ALA A 77 -27.72 7.16 -22.42
N ALA A 78 -26.88 8.15 -22.77
CA ALA A 78 -26.23 8.25 -24.07
C ALA A 78 -24.89 7.48 -24.12
N GLY A 79 -24.48 6.85 -23.02
CA GLY A 79 -23.23 6.11 -22.91
C GLY A 79 -22.00 6.99 -22.65
N ASN A 80 -22.17 8.27 -22.33
CA ASN A 80 -21.06 9.15 -21.98
C ASN A 80 -20.63 8.91 -20.53
N LYS A 81 -19.31 8.90 -20.29
CA LYS A 81 -18.76 8.77 -18.95
C LYS A 81 -19.04 10.02 -18.10
N ILE A 82 -19.72 9.83 -16.99
CA ILE A 82 -19.98 10.85 -15.98
C ILE A 82 -18.72 11.04 -15.14
N LYS A 83 -18.18 12.25 -15.15
CA LYS A 83 -16.99 12.61 -14.38
C LYS A 83 -17.37 13.19 -13.02
N GLY A 84 -16.63 12.84 -11.97
CA GLY A 84 -16.75 13.48 -10.67
C GLY A 84 -16.21 14.92 -10.64
N TYR A 85 -16.36 15.58 -9.50
CA TYR A 85 -15.72 16.89 -9.24
C TYR A 85 -14.21 16.80 -9.50
N LEU A 86 -13.68 17.74 -10.29
CA LEU A 86 -12.29 17.78 -10.81
C LEU A 86 -11.92 16.65 -11.81
N GLY A 87 -12.90 16.01 -12.44
CA GLY A 87 -12.64 15.01 -13.48
C GLY A 87 -12.25 13.63 -12.94
N ASN A 88 -12.35 13.41 -11.62
CA ASN A 88 -11.86 12.21 -10.96
C ASN A 88 -12.75 10.98 -11.17
N THR A 89 -12.12 9.81 -11.28
CA THR A 89 -12.76 8.49 -11.14
C THR A 89 -13.03 8.19 -9.66
N PHE A 90 -14.19 7.62 -9.36
CA PHE A 90 -14.57 7.25 -7.99
C PHE A 90 -13.85 5.97 -7.58
N LYS A 91 -13.38 5.92 -6.33
CA LYS A 91 -12.56 4.82 -5.80
C LYS A 91 -13.09 4.33 -4.46
N PHE A 92 -12.91 3.04 -4.22
CA PHE A 92 -13.20 2.42 -2.94
C PHE A 92 -12.28 1.24 -2.72
N ASP A 93 -12.16 0.85 -1.46
CA ASP A 93 -11.07 0.06 -0.95
C ASP A 93 -11.54 -0.91 0.14
N PHE A 94 -10.88 -2.06 0.21
CA PHE A 94 -11.08 -3.05 1.25
C PHE A 94 -9.74 -3.41 1.86
N TYR A 95 -9.68 -3.33 3.18
CA TYR A 95 -8.51 -3.80 3.95
C TYR A 95 -8.74 -5.22 4.44
N HIS A 96 -7.68 -6.02 4.47
CA HIS A 96 -7.64 -7.38 4.99
C HIS A 96 -8.77 -8.26 4.44
N LEU A 97 -8.94 -8.29 3.12
CA LEU A 97 -9.96 -9.10 2.45
C LEU A 97 -9.38 -10.48 2.16
N LYS A 98 -9.72 -11.46 3.00
CA LYS A 98 -9.19 -12.83 2.93
C LYS A 98 -9.76 -13.59 1.74
N LYS A 99 -9.05 -14.61 1.28
CA LYS A 99 -9.52 -15.54 0.26
C LYS A 99 -10.85 -16.17 0.68
N GLY A 100 -11.83 -16.14 -0.22
CA GLY A 100 -13.20 -16.61 0.00
C GLY A 100 -14.05 -15.68 0.87
N GLU A 101 -13.49 -14.63 1.46
CA GLU A 101 -14.25 -13.69 2.29
C GLU A 101 -15.13 -12.79 1.44
N THR A 102 -16.32 -12.50 1.96
CA THR A 102 -17.24 -11.52 1.39
C THR A 102 -17.35 -10.31 2.33
N LYS A 103 -17.21 -9.10 1.79
CA LYS A 103 -17.40 -7.83 2.51
C LYS A 103 -18.37 -6.93 1.78
N SER A 104 -19.21 -6.24 2.53
CA SER A 104 -20.09 -5.20 1.99
C SER A 104 -19.31 -3.95 1.59
N ILE A 105 -19.73 -3.32 0.49
CA ILE A 105 -19.12 -2.10 -0.04
C ILE A 105 -19.45 -0.92 0.88
N GLY A 106 -18.40 -0.32 1.46
CA GLY A 106 -18.54 0.85 2.33
C GLY A 106 -19.04 0.50 3.73
N SER A 107 -19.72 1.43 4.39
CA SER A 107 -20.36 1.19 5.69
C SER A 107 -21.78 0.64 5.48
N GLY A 108 -22.56 0.45 6.55
CA GLY A 108 -23.98 0.03 6.44
C GLY A 108 -24.87 0.92 5.54
N TYR A 109 -24.38 2.09 5.11
CA TYR A 109 -25.04 2.98 4.15
C TYR A 109 -24.52 2.86 2.70
N GLY A 110 -23.47 2.08 2.45
CA GLY A 110 -22.76 2.00 1.19
C GLY A 110 -21.48 2.86 1.15
N LYS A 111 -20.83 2.91 -0.01
CA LYS A 111 -19.73 3.85 -0.30
C LYS A 111 -20.27 5.11 -0.97
N LEU A 112 -20.01 6.26 -0.36
CA LEU A 112 -20.34 7.57 -0.91
C LEU A 112 -19.49 7.87 -2.15
N LEU A 113 -20.12 8.15 -3.28
CA LEU A 113 -19.47 8.61 -4.50
C LEU A 113 -19.27 10.13 -4.44
N LEU A 114 -18.24 10.57 -3.69
CA LEU A 114 -17.92 11.98 -3.45
C LEU A 114 -17.66 12.74 -4.76
N GLY A 115 -18.25 13.93 -4.89
CA GLY A 115 -18.04 14.81 -6.05
C GLY A 115 -19.17 14.80 -7.08
N ILE A 116 -20.24 14.03 -6.85
CA ILE A 116 -21.50 14.19 -7.58
C ILE A 116 -22.25 15.39 -6.98
N LYS A 117 -21.88 16.64 -7.32
CA LYS A 117 -22.67 17.82 -6.94
C LYS A 117 -23.97 17.85 -7.75
N GLY A 118 -25.08 18.24 -7.09
CA GLY A 118 -26.46 18.22 -7.57
C GLY A 118 -26.83 19.02 -8.84
N ALA A 119 -25.86 19.35 -9.71
CA ALA A 119 -26.11 19.97 -11.02
C ALA A 119 -25.96 19.01 -12.21
N VAL A 120 -25.40 17.80 -12.01
CA VAL A 120 -25.34 16.77 -13.08
C VAL A 120 -26.46 15.74 -12.95
N ILE A 121 -26.93 15.42 -11.73
CA ILE A 121 -28.07 14.50 -11.53
C ILE A 121 -29.46 15.16 -11.61
N SER A 122 -29.55 16.47 -11.90
CA SER A 122 -30.85 17.02 -12.29
C SER A 122 -31.23 16.59 -13.72
N ARG A 123 -30.29 16.00 -14.51
CA ARG A 123 -30.57 15.48 -15.86
C ARG A 123 -29.80 14.22 -16.29
N ALA A 124 -28.62 13.90 -15.74
CA ALA A 124 -27.91 12.67 -16.04
C ALA A 124 -28.41 11.55 -15.11
N VAL A 125 -29.43 10.84 -15.57
CA VAL A 125 -29.80 9.55 -15.01
C VAL A 125 -28.60 8.62 -15.24
N ILE A 126 -27.96 8.16 -14.16
CA ILE A 126 -26.96 7.09 -14.27
C ILE A 126 -27.68 5.91 -14.92
N SER A 127 -27.20 5.43 -16.06
CA SER A 127 -27.81 4.31 -16.78
C SER A 127 -27.06 3.01 -16.53
N ARG A 128 -25.74 3.13 -16.31
CA ARG A 128 -24.80 2.03 -16.20
C ARG A 128 -23.60 2.46 -15.37
N TYR A 129 -22.98 1.49 -14.71
CA TYR A 129 -21.66 1.65 -14.12
C TYR A 129 -20.77 0.45 -14.47
N GLU A 130 -19.46 0.65 -14.37
CA GLU A 130 -18.44 -0.38 -14.59
C GLU A 130 -17.45 -0.38 -13.43
N LEU A 131 -17.23 -1.55 -12.85
CA LEU A 131 -16.26 -1.78 -11.78
C LEU A 131 -14.95 -2.29 -12.35
N ARG A 132 -13.83 -1.72 -11.91
CA ARG A 132 -12.50 -2.08 -12.41
C ARG A 132 -11.52 -2.23 -11.24
N PHE A 133 -10.67 -3.25 -11.31
CA PHE A 133 -9.54 -3.35 -10.40
C PHE A 133 -8.55 -2.22 -10.71
N LYS A 134 -8.08 -1.54 -9.65
CA LYS A 134 -7.11 -0.46 -9.78
C LYS A 134 -5.73 -0.89 -9.29
N THR A 135 -5.68 -1.37 -8.06
CA THR A 135 -4.43 -1.81 -7.41
C THR A 135 -4.78 -2.61 -6.17
N GLY A 136 -3.84 -3.39 -5.68
CA GLY A 136 -3.88 -3.94 -4.34
C GLY A 136 -2.51 -4.49 -3.97
N ASP A 137 -2.39 -4.92 -2.73
CA ASP A 137 -1.22 -5.63 -2.24
C ASP A 137 -1.59 -6.79 -1.33
N TYR A 138 -0.73 -7.81 -1.34
CA TYR A 138 -0.85 -9.02 -0.54
C TYR A 138 0.52 -9.45 -0.01
N PRO A 139 0.58 -10.18 1.11
CA PRO A 139 1.83 -10.55 1.76
C PRO A 139 2.84 -11.21 0.82
N ALA A 140 4.09 -10.73 0.85
CA ALA A 140 5.24 -11.37 0.23
C ALA A 140 6.20 -11.95 1.28
N THR A 141 6.78 -13.09 0.94
CA THR A 141 7.84 -13.79 1.67
C THR A 141 9.10 -13.81 0.82
N TYR A 142 10.23 -13.47 1.43
CA TYR A 142 11.51 -13.36 0.76
C TYR A 142 12.47 -14.44 1.26
N SER A 143 13.25 -15.00 0.34
CA SER A 143 14.44 -15.79 0.67
C SER A 143 15.69 -15.06 0.19
N PHE A 144 16.72 -15.07 1.02
CA PHE A 144 17.96 -14.34 0.76
C PHE A 144 19.15 -15.29 0.85
N VAL A 145 20.17 -15.01 0.06
CA VAL A 145 21.47 -15.69 0.15
C VAL A 145 22.59 -14.65 0.19
N ILE A 146 23.62 -14.91 0.98
CA ILE A 146 24.86 -14.13 0.92
C ILE A 146 25.57 -14.49 -0.37
N THR A 147 26.09 -13.47 -1.06
CA THR A 147 26.92 -13.59 -2.26
C THR A 147 28.34 -13.06 -2.03
N LYS A 148 28.51 -12.12 -1.10
CA LYS A 148 29.81 -11.60 -0.65
C LYS A 148 29.85 -11.45 0.87
N PRO A 149 31.01 -11.65 1.53
CA PRO A 149 32.32 -11.94 0.94
C PRO A 149 32.47 -13.37 0.39
N LYS A 150 31.67 -14.31 0.91
CA LYS A 150 31.62 -15.72 0.48
C LYS A 150 30.17 -16.16 0.43
N ALA A 151 29.79 -16.90 -0.61
CA ALA A 151 28.42 -17.37 -0.77
C ALA A 151 27.97 -18.24 0.41
N ASN A 152 26.80 -17.96 0.98
CA ASN A 152 26.23 -18.74 2.07
C ASN A 152 24.69 -18.60 2.10
N LYS A 153 23.98 -19.73 2.22
CA LYS A 153 22.51 -19.79 2.31
C LYS A 153 21.97 -19.58 3.72
N THR A 154 22.78 -19.77 4.77
CA THR A 154 22.35 -19.62 6.17
C THR A 154 22.48 -18.17 6.67
N LEU A 155 22.71 -17.21 5.77
CA LEU A 155 22.90 -15.80 6.11
C LEU A 155 23.97 -15.56 7.19
N SER A 156 25.06 -16.32 7.15
CA SER A 156 26.18 -16.14 8.07
C SER A 156 27.53 -16.04 7.36
N TYR A 157 28.47 -15.34 7.99
CA TYR A 157 29.85 -15.22 7.54
C TYR A 157 30.80 -15.32 8.73
N GLU A 158 31.96 -15.92 8.50
CA GLU A 158 32.98 -16.09 9.52
C GLU A 158 34.37 -15.98 8.90
N ASP A 159 35.25 -15.21 9.54
CA ASP A 159 36.69 -15.22 9.32
C ASP A 159 37.45 -15.22 10.65
N ARG A 160 38.77 -15.03 10.61
CA ARG A 160 39.62 -15.01 11.81
C ARG A 160 39.35 -13.83 12.76
N PHE A 161 38.65 -12.79 12.31
CA PHE A 161 38.40 -11.57 13.08
C PHE A 161 36.97 -11.53 13.61
N VAL A 162 36.00 -11.97 12.80
CA VAL A 162 34.59 -11.83 13.13
C VAL A 162 33.78 -13.06 12.74
N LYS A 163 32.68 -13.29 13.46
CA LYS A 163 31.56 -14.10 13.00
C LYS A 163 30.33 -13.21 12.99
N ILE A 164 29.54 -13.23 11.91
CA ILE A 164 28.31 -12.46 11.79
C ILE A 164 27.18 -13.33 11.25
N ASP A 165 26.04 -13.27 11.92
CA ASP A 165 24.80 -13.94 11.55
C ASP A 165 23.74 -12.86 11.25
N PHE A 166 23.07 -12.92 10.09
CA PHE A 166 22.09 -11.91 9.67
C PHE A 166 20.64 -12.43 9.77
N SER A 167 19.76 -11.54 10.21
CA SER A 167 18.31 -11.74 10.29
C SER A 167 17.61 -10.68 9.45
N ILE A 168 17.18 -11.06 8.24
CA ILE A 168 16.63 -10.10 7.27
C ILE A 168 15.12 -10.33 7.14
N THR A 169 14.36 -9.26 7.37
CA THR A 169 12.91 -9.22 7.18
C THR A 169 12.55 -8.12 6.18
N LYS A 170 11.28 -8.06 5.79
CA LYS A 170 10.75 -6.96 4.97
C LYS A 170 10.86 -5.57 5.59
N LYS A 171 10.95 -5.47 6.92
CA LYS A 171 11.01 -4.18 7.64
C LYS A 171 12.37 -3.87 8.22
N GLN A 172 13.17 -4.89 8.53
CA GLN A 172 14.37 -4.73 9.34
C GLN A 172 15.48 -5.62 8.83
N PHE A 173 16.70 -5.11 8.94
CA PHE A 173 17.94 -5.84 8.70
C PHE A 173 18.68 -5.91 10.04
N GLY A 174 18.59 -7.06 10.71
CA GLY A 174 19.27 -7.33 11.98
C GLY A 174 20.51 -8.18 11.79
N PHE A 175 21.42 -8.13 12.76
CA PHE A 175 22.59 -9.00 12.77
C PHE A 175 23.10 -9.26 14.20
N ILE A 176 23.85 -10.35 14.35
CA ILE A 176 24.66 -10.64 15.52
C ILE A 176 26.12 -10.70 15.08
N LEU A 177 26.94 -9.75 15.54
CA LEU A 177 28.37 -9.69 15.26
C LEU A 177 29.17 -10.13 16.50
N GLN A 178 30.00 -11.15 16.34
CA GLN A 178 30.93 -11.63 17.35
C GLN A 178 32.36 -11.20 17.01
N ASN A 179 33.03 -10.58 17.98
CA ASN A 179 34.47 -10.33 17.91
C ASN A 179 35.23 -11.63 18.24
N ARG A 180 36.12 -12.05 17.34
CA ARG A 180 36.95 -13.26 17.50
C ARG A 180 38.42 -12.96 17.74
N THR A 181 38.74 -11.69 17.98
CA THR A 181 40.08 -11.23 18.28
C THR A 181 40.25 -10.98 19.78
N ASP A 182 41.51 -10.84 20.19
CA ASP A 182 41.87 -10.50 21.57
C ASP A 182 41.84 -8.98 21.83
N ASN A 183 41.51 -8.17 20.82
CA ASN A 183 41.45 -6.71 20.91
C ASN A 183 40.02 -6.21 20.62
N PRO A 184 39.66 -5.00 21.08
CA PRO A 184 38.38 -4.40 20.73
C PRO A 184 38.25 -4.17 19.22
N ILE A 185 37.02 -4.32 18.72
CA ILE A 185 36.62 -3.89 17.37
C ILE A 185 35.75 -2.64 17.51
N ILE A 186 35.99 -1.61 16.70
CA ILE A 186 35.17 -0.40 16.70
C ILE A 186 34.33 -0.35 15.43
N ILE A 187 33.03 -0.07 15.60
CA ILE A 187 32.09 0.20 14.51
C ILE A 187 31.80 1.70 14.51
N ASP A 188 32.25 2.40 13.47
CA ASP A 188 31.81 3.78 13.23
C ASP A 188 30.57 3.77 12.33
N TRP A 189 29.41 3.91 12.95
CA TRP A 189 28.10 3.90 12.28
C TRP A 189 27.96 4.98 11.21
N ASN A 190 28.70 6.08 11.31
CA ASN A 190 28.67 7.15 10.32
C ASN A 190 29.33 6.75 8.99
N GLN A 191 30.07 5.65 8.98
CA GLN A 191 30.72 5.08 7.80
C GLN A 191 30.07 3.79 7.29
N VAL A 192 29.09 3.25 8.02
CA VAL A 192 28.29 2.13 7.56
C VAL A 192 27.26 2.65 6.56
N SER A 193 27.08 1.94 5.44
CA SER A 193 26.05 2.25 4.47
C SER A 193 25.25 1.02 4.05
N TYR A 194 23.97 1.25 3.78
CA TYR A 194 23.09 0.28 3.14
C TYR A 194 23.00 0.64 1.66
N VAL A 195 23.19 -0.33 0.77
CA VAL A 195 22.97 -0.17 -0.66
C VAL A 195 21.74 -0.96 -1.03
N ASP A 196 20.72 -0.27 -1.54
CA ASP A 196 19.41 -0.87 -1.82
C ASP A 196 19.40 -1.71 -3.11
N VAL A 197 18.22 -2.23 -3.47
CA VAL A 197 18.03 -3.06 -4.67
C VAL A 197 18.11 -2.28 -5.99
N LEU A 198 18.14 -0.94 -5.93
CA LEU A 198 18.34 -0.04 -7.06
C LEU A 198 19.82 0.38 -7.19
N GLY A 199 20.65 0.04 -6.22
CA GLY A 199 22.06 0.42 -6.16
C GLY A 199 22.29 1.78 -5.51
N GLU A 200 21.28 2.36 -4.87
CA GLU A 200 21.39 3.63 -4.15
C GLU A 200 22.02 3.40 -2.77
N SER A 201 22.93 4.29 -2.37
CA SER A 201 23.60 4.22 -1.07
C SER A 201 22.91 5.11 -0.06
N HIS A 202 22.53 4.54 1.07
CA HIS A 202 21.84 5.19 2.17
C HIS A 202 22.71 5.23 3.43
N LYS A 203 22.63 6.36 4.15
CA LYS A 203 23.13 6.44 5.53
C LYS A 203 22.24 5.60 6.43
N VAL A 204 22.82 4.99 7.44
CA VAL A 204 22.12 4.07 8.33
C VAL A 204 22.02 4.61 9.74
N MET A 205 21.02 4.13 10.48
CA MET A 205 20.94 4.19 11.92
C MET A 205 20.95 2.78 12.49
N HIS A 206 21.46 2.67 13.72
CA HIS A 206 21.45 1.44 14.50
C HIS A 206 20.51 1.56 15.71
N SER A 207 20.38 0.49 16.48
CA SER A 207 19.50 0.42 17.65
C SER A 207 19.85 1.48 18.69
N GLY A 208 18.83 2.05 19.34
CA GLY A 208 18.99 3.07 20.38
C GLY A 208 19.04 4.52 19.86
N ILE A 209 19.12 4.74 18.55
CA ILE A 209 19.05 6.07 17.96
C ILE A 209 17.59 6.52 17.80
N LYS A 210 17.24 7.68 18.37
CA LYS A 210 15.90 8.27 18.21
C LYS A 210 15.69 8.71 16.76
N TYR A 211 14.48 8.54 16.23
CA TYR A 211 14.16 9.03 14.88
C TYR A 211 14.37 10.54 14.69
N THR A 212 14.20 11.34 15.75
CA THR A 212 14.49 12.78 15.74
C THR A 212 15.99 13.09 15.57
N ASP A 213 16.85 12.15 15.95
CA ASP A 213 18.31 12.29 15.95
C ASP A 213 18.98 11.49 14.82
N ARG A 214 18.21 10.76 13.99
CA ARG A 214 18.72 9.85 12.95
C ARG A 214 19.73 10.45 11.97
N ALA A 215 19.66 11.75 11.73
CA ALA A 215 20.57 12.45 10.82
C ALA A 215 21.80 13.05 11.52
N LYS A 216 21.85 13.02 12.86
CA LYS A 216 23.00 13.48 13.65
C LYS A 216 24.11 12.42 13.64
N PRO A 217 25.36 12.81 13.92
CA PRO A 217 26.44 11.85 14.13
C PRO A 217 26.07 10.82 15.21
N GLN A 218 26.29 9.55 14.91
CA GLN A 218 26.00 8.44 15.81
C GLN A 218 27.28 8.02 16.54
N PRO A 219 27.24 7.78 17.85
CA PRO A 219 28.42 7.38 18.61
C PRO A 219 28.92 6.02 18.12
N PRO A 220 30.23 5.80 17.98
CA PRO A 220 30.76 4.50 17.59
C PRO A 220 30.49 3.44 18.67
N THR A 221 30.31 2.19 18.25
CA THR A 221 30.20 1.06 19.16
C THR A 221 31.55 0.37 19.31
N VAL A 222 32.01 0.21 20.55
CA VAL A 222 33.19 -0.60 20.87
C VAL A 222 32.72 -2.00 21.26
N LEU A 223 33.13 -3.00 20.50
CA LEU A 223 32.85 -4.41 20.74
C LEU A 223 34.07 -5.08 21.41
N PRO A 224 34.00 -5.43 22.70
CA PRO A 224 35.12 -6.04 23.42
C PRO A 224 35.58 -7.37 22.81
N PRO A 225 36.80 -7.84 23.13
CA PRO A 225 37.30 -9.15 22.75
C PRO A 225 36.31 -10.26 23.11
N THR A 226 36.14 -11.25 22.23
CA THR A 226 35.25 -12.43 22.39
C THR A 226 33.74 -12.16 22.54
N ALA A 227 33.33 -10.90 22.72
CA ALA A 227 31.96 -10.49 22.96
C ALA A 227 31.11 -10.50 21.67
N LYS A 228 29.79 -10.38 21.86
CA LYS A 228 28.79 -10.29 20.79
C LYS A 228 28.00 -8.98 20.88
N LEU A 229 27.66 -8.44 19.72
CA LEU A 229 26.75 -7.32 19.53
C LEU A 229 25.56 -7.81 18.70
N GLU A 230 24.35 -7.64 19.23
CA GLU A 230 23.12 -7.77 18.46
C GLU A 230 22.62 -6.36 18.13
N ASP A 231 22.45 -6.05 16.85
CA ASP A 231 22.04 -4.71 16.42
C ASP A 231 21.31 -4.76 15.05
N ILE A 232 20.83 -3.60 14.61
CA ILE A 232 20.16 -3.40 13.32
C ILE A 232 20.93 -2.42 12.44
N VAL A 233 20.68 -2.52 11.14
CA VAL A 233 21.06 -1.52 10.14
C VAL A 233 19.78 -1.05 9.47
N PHE A 234 19.42 0.23 9.61
CA PHE A 234 18.21 0.77 8.99
C PHE A 234 18.48 2.10 8.27
N PRO A 235 18.03 2.30 7.03
CA PRO A 235 18.23 3.57 6.30
C PRO A 235 17.52 4.75 6.99
N ILE A 236 18.23 5.85 7.22
CA ILE A 236 17.69 7.01 7.95
C ILE A 236 16.63 7.78 7.16
N ASP A 237 16.70 7.70 5.83
CA ASP A 237 15.78 8.32 4.88
C ASP A 237 14.52 7.47 4.66
N TYR A 238 14.51 6.22 5.15
CA TYR A 238 13.30 5.39 5.22
C TYR A 238 12.45 5.73 6.44
N VAL A 239 12.91 6.66 7.29
CA VAL A 239 12.15 7.20 8.41
C VAL A 239 11.62 8.59 8.06
N TYR A 240 10.29 8.76 8.12
CA TYR A 240 9.63 10.03 7.82
C TYR A 240 8.55 10.36 8.85
N TYR A 241 8.27 11.66 9.02
CA TYR A 241 7.20 12.13 9.88
C TYR A 241 5.95 12.41 9.04
N SER A 242 4.85 11.73 9.34
CA SER A 242 3.55 12.06 8.78
C SER A 242 2.86 13.09 9.66
N SER A 243 2.53 14.27 9.14
CA SER A 243 1.76 15.29 9.86
C SER A 243 0.26 14.97 9.92
N GLY A 244 -0.46 15.58 10.87
CA GLY A 244 -1.93 15.53 10.97
C GLY A 244 -2.43 14.94 12.30
N LYS A 245 -3.76 14.85 12.45
CA LYS A 245 -4.43 14.38 13.68
C LYS A 245 -4.00 12.98 14.13
N TYR A 246 -3.60 12.12 13.19
CA TYR A 246 -3.05 10.78 13.42
C TYR A 246 -1.62 10.68 12.86
N GLY A 247 -0.89 11.79 12.98
CA GLY A 247 0.50 11.90 12.57
C GLY A 247 1.44 11.13 13.49
N GLY A 248 2.70 11.02 13.07
CA GLY A 248 3.74 10.29 13.79
C GLY A 248 4.89 9.87 12.88
N TRP A 249 5.92 9.33 13.50
CA TRP A 249 7.04 8.71 12.80
C TRP A 249 6.58 7.42 12.12
N ARG A 250 7.03 7.22 10.89
CA ARG A 250 6.74 6.06 10.06
C ARG A 250 8.00 5.59 9.36
N GLU A 251 8.01 4.30 9.06
CA GLU A 251 9.09 3.62 8.35
C GLU A 251 8.61 3.17 6.97
N ILE A 252 9.49 3.29 5.98
CA ILE A 252 9.37 2.63 4.69
C ILE A 252 9.99 1.24 4.85
N SER A 253 9.27 0.20 4.40
CA SER A 253 9.79 -1.17 4.44
C SER A 253 10.96 -1.33 3.47
N LEU A 254 11.97 -2.12 3.86
CA LEU A 254 13.14 -2.42 3.02
C LEU A 254 12.73 -3.13 1.72
N PHE A 255 11.69 -3.99 1.81
CA PHE A 255 11.16 -4.72 0.67
C PHE A 255 9.64 -4.56 0.60
N PRO A 256 9.05 -4.37 -0.59
CA PRO A 256 7.61 -4.15 -0.76
C PRO A 256 6.80 -5.43 -0.59
N GLU A 257 5.48 -5.29 -0.49
CA GLU A 257 4.55 -6.43 -0.61
C GLU A 257 4.31 -6.80 -2.09
N ALA A 258 3.69 -7.94 -2.33
CA ALA A 258 3.31 -8.37 -3.67
C ALA A 258 2.10 -7.59 -4.20
N PRO A 259 1.92 -7.46 -5.53
CA PRO A 259 2.72 -8.07 -6.60
C PRO A 259 4.05 -7.36 -6.89
N LYS A 260 4.28 -6.15 -6.33
CA LYS A 260 5.51 -5.37 -6.57
C LYS A 260 6.77 -6.11 -6.13
N ALA A 261 6.69 -6.90 -5.07
CA ALA A 261 7.78 -7.75 -4.60
C ALA A 261 8.42 -8.61 -5.72
N LYS A 262 7.62 -9.11 -6.69
CA LYS A 262 8.09 -10.02 -7.74
C LYS A 262 9.24 -9.41 -8.58
N ILE A 263 9.22 -8.09 -8.82
CA ILE A 263 10.27 -7.42 -9.62
C ILE A 263 11.63 -7.33 -8.92
N PHE A 264 11.69 -7.67 -7.62
CA PHE A 264 12.93 -7.68 -6.84
C PHE A 264 13.61 -9.05 -6.84
N GLN A 265 12.93 -10.11 -7.28
CA GLN A 265 13.53 -11.43 -7.38
C GLN A 265 14.78 -11.40 -8.27
N GLY A 266 15.85 -12.02 -7.81
CA GLY A 266 17.15 -12.06 -8.48
C GLY A 266 18.01 -10.80 -8.29
N ARG A 267 17.47 -9.71 -7.75
CA ARG A 267 18.24 -8.49 -7.45
C ARG A 267 19.08 -8.65 -6.19
N SER A 268 20.01 -7.72 -6.01
CA SER A 268 20.92 -7.68 -4.88
C SER A 268 20.87 -6.36 -4.14
N PHE A 269 21.15 -6.42 -2.85
CA PHE A 269 21.35 -5.28 -1.96
C PHE A 269 22.55 -5.61 -1.06
N SER A 270 23.10 -4.62 -0.34
CA SER A 270 24.28 -4.87 0.49
C SER A 270 24.40 -3.95 1.69
N VAL A 271 25.22 -4.36 2.65
CA VAL A 271 25.70 -3.51 3.74
C VAL A 271 27.22 -3.40 3.62
N PHE A 272 27.70 -2.17 3.50
CA PHE A 272 29.10 -1.84 3.62
C PHE A 272 29.38 -1.43 5.07
N MET A 273 30.20 -2.22 5.75
CA MET A 273 30.46 -2.09 7.19
C MET A 273 31.98 -2.08 7.44
N PRO A 274 32.61 -0.91 7.43
CA PRO A 274 33.98 -0.75 7.89
C PRO A 274 34.09 -1.03 9.39
N LEU A 275 35.03 -1.89 9.76
CA LEU A 275 35.37 -2.19 11.15
C LEU A 275 36.80 -1.76 11.42
N GLU A 276 37.04 -1.07 12.53
CA GLU A 276 38.40 -0.84 13.00
C GLU A 276 38.84 -2.03 13.86
N ILE A 277 39.91 -2.70 13.44
CA ILE A 277 40.43 -3.90 14.10
C ILE A 277 41.93 -3.69 14.28
N ASN A 278 42.40 -3.69 15.54
CA ASN A 278 43.80 -3.41 15.88
C ASN A 278 44.31 -2.07 15.33
N GLY A 279 43.47 -1.03 15.35
CA GLY A 279 43.80 0.30 14.81
C GLY A 279 43.83 0.39 13.28
N VAL A 280 43.49 -0.69 12.55
CA VAL A 280 43.42 -0.72 11.09
C VAL A 280 41.98 -0.87 10.65
N LYS A 281 41.55 -0.01 9.73
CA LYS A 281 40.22 -0.13 9.11
C LYS A 281 40.20 -1.31 8.14
N LYS A 282 39.30 -2.25 8.39
CA LYS A 282 38.98 -3.37 7.50
C LYS A 282 37.56 -3.22 6.97
N ASN A 283 37.44 -3.18 5.65
CA ASN A 283 36.16 -3.00 4.98
C ASN A 283 35.47 -4.35 4.76
N PHE A 284 34.26 -4.51 5.29
CA PHE A 284 33.40 -5.65 4.97
C PHE A 284 32.27 -5.20 4.05
N LEU A 285 32.06 -5.95 2.96
CA LEU A 285 30.91 -5.80 2.08
C LEU A 285 30.10 -7.08 2.12
N PHE A 286 28.95 -7.01 2.78
CA PHE A 286 27.99 -8.11 2.84
C PHE A 286 26.94 -7.89 1.76
N SER A 287 27.03 -8.65 0.67
CA SER A 287 26.07 -8.56 -0.43
C SER A 287 25.11 -9.74 -0.38
N PHE A 288 23.83 -9.44 -0.57
CA PHE A 288 22.74 -10.40 -0.54
C PHE A 288 22.06 -10.46 -1.89
N LYS A 289 21.57 -11.63 -2.27
CA LYS A 289 20.69 -11.80 -3.41
C LYS A 289 19.33 -12.26 -2.93
N ILE A 290 18.28 -11.69 -3.49
CA ILE A 290 16.90 -12.13 -3.31
C ILE A 290 16.72 -13.38 -4.19
N GLU A 291 16.79 -14.56 -3.59
CA GLU A 291 16.76 -15.84 -4.33
C GLU A 291 15.35 -16.10 -4.86
N ASN A 292 14.35 -16.02 -3.98
CA ASN A 292 12.93 -16.18 -4.32
C ASN A 292 12.07 -15.14 -3.61
N VAL A 293 10.97 -14.78 -4.27
CA VAL A 293 9.86 -14.02 -3.71
C VAL A 293 8.62 -14.89 -3.84
N GLU A 294 8.15 -15.42 -2.71
CA GLU A 294 6.88 -16.13 -2.63
C GLU A 294 5.78 -15.13 -2.31
N SER A 295 4.68 -15.23 -3.04
CA SER A 295 3.55 -14.31 -2.94
C SER A 295 2.28 -15.05 -3.26
#